data_AF-A0A0R1REE8-F1
#
_entry.id   AF-A0A0R1REE8-F1
#
_cell.length_a   1.000
_cell.length_b   1.000
_cell.length_c   1.000
_cell.angle_alpha   90.00
_cell.angle_beta   90.00
_cell.angle_gamma   90.00
#
_symmetry.space_group_name_H-M   'P 1'
#
loop_
_entity.id
_entity.type
_entity.pdbx_description
1 polymer ?
#
loop_
_entity_poly.entity_id
_entity_poly.type
_entity_poly.pdbx_seq_one_letter_code
_entity_poly.pdbx_strand_id
1 'polypeptide(L)'
;MNKNWPWFILVAGNLLFWIAQQNRQSGMVYYFTYYFHNKGLVTFFNSISLIQVLAILLIPLMNKHMTKSHIWALGFAGAVFGQVIIMVSGHSMAGAIAGWVIGMLGSGIAVSMPFAMLGSAVDFGEWKSGINAAGLLTTIGSAFCMSMGQGIAGYINGAFLSAFGYVANATQTAHALTGISLDFNGATIVIYALAIIPALMYGKYEKMEDKIITDLSKTRL
;
A
#
# COMPACT_ATOMS: atom_id res chain seq x y z
N MET A 1 6.22 -27.12 -0.76
CA MET A 1 5.77 -25.76 -0.37
C MET A 1 6.91 -24.81 0.07
N ASN A 2 8.11 -25.29 0.47
CA ASN A 2 9.17 -24.47 1.12
C ASN A 2 10.09 -23.65 0.19
N LYS A 3 9.67 -23.28 -1.04
CA LYS A 3 10.63 -22.73 -2.03
C LYS A 3 10.11 -21.65 -2.97
N ASN A 4 8.92 -21.08 -2.70
CA ASN A 4 8.33 -19.92 -3.41
C ASN A 4 8.64 -18.59 -2.70
N TRP A 5 9.93 -18.29 -2.56
CA TRP A 5 10.39 -17.03 -1.97
C TRP A 5 9.82 -15.76 -2.65
N PRO A 6 9.65 -15.70 -3.99
CA PRO A 6 9.01 -14.55 -4.65
C PRO A 6 7.58 -14.31 -4.19
N TRP A 7 6.80 -15.39 -4.00
CA TRP A 7 5.42 -15.29 -3.53
C TRP A 7 5.37 -14.74 -2.11
N PHE A 8 6.21 -15.24 -1.20
CA PHE A 8 6.24 -14.74 0.18
C PHE A 8 6.60 -13.25 0.26
N ILE A 9 7.55 -12.79 -0.57
CA ILE A 9 7.92 -11.37 -0.66
C ILE A 9 6.74 -10.51 -1.14
N LEU A 10 6.01 -10.97 -2.17
CA LEU A 10 4.83 -10.26 -2.67
C LEU A 10 3.72 -10.19 -1.62
N VAL A 11 3.45 -11.30 -0.95
CA VAL A 11 2.45 -11.39 0.13
C VAL A 11 2.82 -10.43 1.27
N ALA A 12 4.06 -10.44 1.72
CA ALA A 12 4.53 -9.54 2.76
C ALA A 12 4.40 -8.06 2.36
N GLY A 13 4.84 -7.69 1.16
CA GLY A 13 4.73 -6.31 0.68
C GLY A 13 3.28 -5.86 0.43
N ASN A 14 2.44 -6.75 -0.09
CA ASN A 14 1.00 -6.48 -0.28
C ASN A 14 0.28 -6.31 1.07
N LEU A 15 0.60 -7.15 2.06
CA LEU A 15 0.04 -7.03 3.40
C LEU A 15 0.43 -5.70 4.05
N LEU A 16 1.70 -5.28 3.96
CA LEU A 16 2.16 -3.98 4.46
C LEU A 16 1.47 -2.81 3.73
N PHE A 17 1.27 -2.92 2.42
CA PHE A 17 0.54 -1.93 1.64
C PHE A 17 -0.90 -1.76 2.15
N TRP A 18 -1.63 -2.86 2.35
CA TRP A 18 -3.01 -2.82 2.84
C TRP A 18 -3.11 -2.27 4.26
N ILE A 19 -2.14 -2.59 5.13
CA ILE A 19 -2.08 -1.97 6.46
C ILE A 19 -1.92 -0.46 6.33
N ALA A 20 -0.94 0.02 5.56
CA ALA A 20 -0.67 1.45 5.41
C ALA A 20 -1.85 2.20 4.78
N GLN A 21 -2.49 1.61 3.76
CA GLN A 21 -3.66 2.21 3.12
C GLN A 21 -4.85 2.30 4.06
N GLN A 22 -5.14 1.25 4.82
CA GLN A 22 -6.26 1.27 5.74
C GLN A 22 -6.02 2.25 6.88
N ASN A 23 -4.78 2.34 7.38
CA ASN A 23 -4.40 3.34 8.36
C ASN A 23 -4.59 4.75 7.80
N ARG A 24 -4.17 5.00 6.56
CA ARG A 24 -4.38 6.29 5.90
C ARG A 24 -5.86 6.62 5.73
N GLN A 25 -6.69 5.67 5.32
CA GLN A 25 -8.12 5.92 5.13
C GLN A 25 -8.83 6.21 6.47
N SER A 26 -8.47 5.47 7.52
CA SER A 26 -9.05 5.62 8.86
C SER A 26 -8.59 6.92 9.51
N GLY A 27 -7.27 7.17 9.54
CA GLY A 27 -6.68 8.37 10.13
C GLY A 27 -7.13 9.66 9.44
N MET A 28 -7.41 9.66 8.14
CA MET A 28 -7.99 10.81 7.45
C MET A 28 -9.34 11.22 8.06
N VAL A 29 -10.22 10.25 8.31
CA VAL A 29 -11.56 10.53 8.87
C VAL A 29 -11.42 11.17 10.25
N TYR A 30 -10.52 10.67 11.10
CA TYR A 30 -10.24 11.25 12.42
C TYR A 30 -9.61 12.64 12.30
N TYR A 31 -8.61 12.80 11.43
CA TYR A 31 -7.91 14.07 11.25
C TYR A 31 -8.87 15.18 10.79
N PHE A 32 -9.68 14.97 9.76
CA PHE A 32 -10.59 16.02 9.28
C PHE A 32 -11.81 16.25 10.18
N THR A 33 -12.31 15.20 10.86
CA THR A 33 -13.45 15.36 11.78
C THR A 33 -13.04 16.11 13.05
N TYR A 34 -11.89 15.80 13.63
CA TYR A 34 -11.47 16.36 14.92
C TYR A 34 -10.54 17.56 14.82
N TYR A 35 -9.70 17.65 13.77
CA TYR A 35 -8.77 18.77 13.59
C TYR A 35 -9.39 19.96 12.84
N PHE A 36 -10.25 19.69 11.85
CA PHE A 36 -10.89 20.73 11.03
C PHE A 36 -12.38 20.97 11.34
N HIS A 37 -12.96 20.19 12.25
CA HIS A 37 -14.38 20.27 12.67
C HIS A 37 -15.39 20.25 11.51
N ASN A 38 -15.00 19.73 10.34
CA ASN A 38 -15.81 19.80 9.14
C ASN A 38 -15.80 18.46 8.42
N LYS A 39 -16.89 17.70 8.63
CA LYS A 39 -17.11 16.39 8.01
C LYS A 39 -17.21 16.46 6.48
N GLY A 40 -17.57 17.62 5.90
CA GLY A 40 -17.67 17.80 4.45
C GLY A 40 -16.32 17.68 3.72
N LEU A 41 -15.22 17.99 4.40
CA LEU A 41 -13.87 17.81 3.87
C LEU A 41 -13.51 16.33 3.70
N VAL A 42 -14.01 15.44 4.56
CA VAL A 42 -13.81 13.98 4.41
C VAL A 42 -14.42 13.47 3.11
N THR A 43 -15.62 13.94 2.75
CA THR A 43 -16.28 13.58 1.49
C THR A 43 -15.48 14.11 0.30
N PHE A 44 -15.01 15.36 0.36
CA PHE A 44 -14.19 15.96 -0.70
C PHE A 44 -12.86 15.22 -0.92
N PHE A 45 -12.14 14.88 0.15
CA PHE A 45 -10.90 14.11 0.07
C PHE A 45 -11.13 12.67 -0.42
N ASN A 46 -12.27 12.06 -0.08
CA ASN A 46 -12.65 10.77 -0.66
C ASN A 46 -12.94 10.88 -2.16
N SER A 47 -13.56 11.97 -2.63
CA SER A 47 -13.74 12.20 -4.06
C SER A 47 -12.40 12.33 -4.79
N ILE A 48 -11.39 12.95 -4.16
CA ILE A 48 -10.03 13.03 -4.71
C ILE A 48 -9.39 11.63 -4.81
N SER A 49 -9.75 10.67 -3.96
CA SER A 49 -9.24 9.30 -4.05
C SER A 49 -9.54 8.64 -5.41
N LEU A 50 -10.49 9.13 -6.20
CA LEU A 50 -10.71 8.69 -7.59
C LEU A 50 -9.49 8.92 -8.49
N ILE A 51 -8.58 9.85 -8.14
CA ILE A 51 -7.31 10.06 -8.85
C ILE A 51 -6.42 8.81 -8.85
N GLN A 52 -6.66 7.91 -7.89
CA GLN A 52 -6.00 6.60 -7.84
C GLN A 52 -6.21 5.81 -9.15
N VAL A 53 -7.40 5.92 -9.76
CA VAL A 53 -7.71 5.26 -11.04
C VAL A 53 -6.81 5.77 -12.17
N LEU A 54 -6.55 7.08 -12.21
CA LEU A 54 -5.62 7.65 -13.18
C LEU A 54 -4.21 7.09 -12.97
N ALA A 55 -3.77 6.93 -11.72
CA ALA A 55 -2.48 6.32 -11.42
C ALA A 55 -2.37 4.89 -11.96
N ILE A 56 -3.44 4.09 -11.87
CA ILE A 56 -3.50 2.73 -12.40
C ILE A 56 -3.36 2.75 -13.93
N LEU A 57 -3.99 3.71 -14.61
CA LEU A 57 -3.86 3.88 -16.07
C LEU A 57 -2.46 4.30 -16.51
N LEU A 58 -1.67 4.95 -15.63
CA LEU A 58 -0.27 5.32 -15.92
C LEU A 58 0.71 4.14 -15.78
N ILE A 59 0.35 3.08 -15.05
CA ILE A 59 1.19 1.88 -14.86
C ILE A 59 1.70 1.29 -16.18
N PRO A 60 0.86 1.00 -17.20
CA PRO A 60 1.34 0.41 -18.46
C PRO A 60 2.31 1.33 -19.22
N LEU A 61 2.20 2.65 -19.09
CA LEU A 61 3.18 3.59 -19.65
C LEU A 61 4.51 3.53 -18.91
N MET A 62 4.49 3.45 -17.58
CA MET A 62 5.70 3.29 -16.77
C MET A 62 6.40 1.96 -17.03
N ASN A 63 5.63 0.89 -17.25
CA ASN A 63 6.14 -0.45 -17.53
C ASN A 63 6.89 -0.54 -18.89
N LYS A 64 6.74 0.45 -19.78
CA LYS A 64 7.56 0.56 -20.99
C LYS A 64 9.00 1.03 -20.73
N HIS A 65 9.22 1.76 -19.63
CA HIS A 65 10.50 2.41 -19.33
C HIS A 65 11.15 1.90 -18.04
N MET A 66 10.42 1.17 -17.18
CA MET A 66 10.89 0.73 -15.86
C MET A 66 10.48 -0.72 -15.55
N THR A 67 11.28 -1.39 -14.71
CA THR A 67 10.99 -2.74 -14.20
C THR A 67 9.85 -2.69 -13.18
N LYS A 68 9.06 -3.77 -13.07
CA LYS A 68 7.89 -3.86 -12.18
C LYS A 68 8.28 -3.61 -10.72
N SER A 69 9.41 -4.14 -10.26
CA SER A 69 9.88 -3.86 -8.89
C SER A 69 10.19 -2.38 -8.62
N HIS A 70 10.74 -1.66 -9.60
CA HIS A 70 11.03 -0.24 -9.45
C HIS A 70 9.76 0.61 -9.48
N ILE A 71 8.78 0.26 -10.32
CA ILE A 71 7.47 0.92 -10.35
C ILE A 71 6.75 0.72 -9.02
N TRP A 72 6.83 -0.48 -8.46
CA TRP A 72 6.22 -0.78 -7.16
C TRP A 72 6.88 0.03 -6.02
N ALA A 73 8.21 0.07 -5.98
CA ALA A 73 8.96 0.89 -5.03
C ALA A 73 8.68 2.40 -5.20
N LEU A 74 8.55 2.89 -6.44
CA LEU A 74 8.16 4.28 -6.72
C LEU A 74 6.75 4.61 -6.24
N GLY A 75 5.79 3.68 -6.38
CA GLY A 75 4.44 3.84 -5.85
C GLY A 75 4.45 4.04 -4.33
N PHE A 76 5.22 3.22 -3.61
CA PHE A 76 5.42 3.39 -2.18
C PHE A 76 6.14 4.69 -1.82
N ALA A 77 7.21 5.04 -2.53
CA ALA A 77 7.92 6.29 -2.32
C ALA A 77 7.03 7.52 -2.56
N GLY A 78 6.18 7.47 -3.60
CA GLY A 78 5.19 8.51 -3.88
C GLY A 78 4.12 8.60 -2.78
N ALA A 79 3.69 7.46 -2.24
CA ALA A 79 2.76 7.43 -1.10
C ALA A 79 3.38 8.03 0.17
N VAL A 80 4.64 7.72 0.47
CA VAL A 80 5.42 8.33 1.55
C VAL A 80 5.57 9.83 1.33
N PHE A 81 5.97 10.24 0.12
CA PHE A 81 6.20 11.64 -0.20
C PHE A 81 4.91 12.48 -0.08
N GLY A 82 3.78 11.94 -0.55
CA GLY A 82 2.47 12.56 -0.34
C GLY A 82 2.14 12.73 1.13
N GLN A 83 2.41 11.72 1.96
CA GLN A 83 2.17 11.79 3.40
C GLN A 83 3.10 12.78 4.12
N VAL A 84 4.38 12.86 3.70
CA VAL A 84 5.35 13.84 4.21
C VAL A 84 4.92 15.26 3.85
N ILE A 85 4.42 15.48 2.63
CA ILE A 85 3.87 16.79 2.23
C ILE A 85 2.70 17.18 3.14
N ILE A 86 1.79 16.25 3.45
CA ILE A 86 0.67 16.51 4.36
C ILE A 86 1.20 16.87 5.76
N MET A 87 2.21 16.15 6.26
CA MET A 87 2.83 16.41 7.56
C MET A 87 3.50 17.80 7.62
N VAL A 88 4.23 18.20 6.58
CA VAL A 88 4.93 19.50 6.50
C VAL A 88 3.96 20.66 6.25
N SER A 89 2.83 20.41 5.58
CA SER A 89 1.84 21.44 5.24
C SER A 89 1.05 21.97 6.44
N GLY A 90 1.03 21.26 7.57
CA GLY A 90 0.42 21.70 8.82
C GLY A 90 -1.03 22.16 8.67
N HIS A 91 -1.24 23.49 8.65
CA HIS A 91 -2.57 24.13 8.60
C HIS A 91 -3.05 24.55 7.19
N SER A 92 -2.24 24.36 6.14
CA SER A 92 -2.64 24.75 4.78
C SER A 92 -3.49 23.68 4.11
N MET A 93 -4.77 23.99 3.88
CA MET A 93 -5.71 23.09 3.19
C MET A 93 -5.26 22.74 1.77
N ALA A 94 -4.63 23.69 1.06
CA ALA A 94 -4.09 23.46 -0.28
C ALA A 94 -2.90 22.47 -0.27
N GLY A 95 -2.04 22.56 0.76
CA GLY A 95 -0.91 21.63 0.93
C GLY A 95 -1.36 20.21 1.28
N ALA A 96 -2.40 20.09 2.12
CA ALA A 96 -3.01 18.79 2.43
C ALA A 96 -3.65 18.15 1.19
N ILE A 97 -4.35 18.92 0.35
CA ILE A 97 -4.92 18.44 -0.92
C ILE A 97 -3.83 17.97 -1.87
N ALA A 98 -2.76 18.77 -2.06
CA ALA A 98 -1.67 18.41 -2.96
C ALA A 98 -0.95 17.13 -2.51
N GLY A 99 -0.63 17.01 -1.21
CA GLY A 99 -0.03 15.81 -0.65
C GLY A 99 -0.95 14.59 -0.74
N TRP A 100 -2.26 14.77 -0.58
CA TRP A 100 -3.24 13.69 -0.74
C TRP A 100 -3.35 13.20 -2.17
N VAL A 101 -3.36 14.10 -3.16
CA VAL A 101 -3.34 13.75 -4.59
C VAL A 101 -2.09 12.93 -4.91
N ILE A 102 -0.92 13.41 -4.52
CA ILE A 102 0.36 12.71 -4.77
C ILE A 102 0.36 11.35 -4.06
N GLY A 103 -0.13 11.31 -2.82
CA GLY A 103 -0.23 10.09 -2.04
C GLY A 103 -1.20 9.08 -2.66
N MET A 104 -2.30 9.51 -3.27
CA MET A 104 -3.28 8.66 -3.96
C MET A 104 -2.76 8.16 -5.31
N LEU A 105 -2.00 8.98 -6.02
CA LEU A 105 -1.30 8.55 -7.22
C LEU A 105 -0.28 7.44 -6.89
N GLY A 106 0.57 7.65 -5.88
CA GLY A 106 1.52 6.64 -5.44
C GLY A 106 0.86 5.35 -4.97
N SER A 107 -0.21 5.45 -4.17
CA SER A 107 -0.90 4.26 -3.68
C SER A 107 -1.67 3.49 -4.74
N GLY A 108 -2.14 4.15 -5.80
CA GLY A 108 -2.77 3.50 -6.96
C GLY A 108 -1.80 2.63 -7.75
N ILE A 109 -0.56 3.11 -7.91
CA ILE A 109 0.50 2.28 -8.50
C ILE A 109 0.80 1.11 -7.56
N ALA A 110 0.94 1.36 -6.26
CA ALA A 110 1.32 0.34 -5.29
C ALA A 110 0.28 -0.78 -5.08
N VAL A 111 -1.02 -0.51 -5.28
CA VAL A 111 -2.07 -1.55 -5.20
C VAL A 111 -2.05 -2.50 -6.39
N SER A 112 -1.81 -1.99 -7.60
CA SER A 112 -1.96 -2.78 -8.83
C SER A 112 -0.73 -3.62 -9.17
N MET A 113 0.47 -3.17 -8.78
CA MET A 113 1.72 -3.89 -9.07
C MET A 113 1.80 -5.31 -8.47
N PRO A 114 1.41 -5.55 -7.20
CA PRO A 114 1.35 -6.90 -6.65
C PRO A 114 0.48 -7.86 -7.46
N PHE A 115 -0.66 -7.39 -7.99
CA PHE A 115 -1.54 -8.23 -8.82
C PHE A 115 -0.88 -8.61 -10.15
N ALA A 116 -0.14 -7.69 -10.77
CA ALA A 116 0.63 -8.00 -11.99
C ALA A 116 1.78 -8.98 -11.72
N MET A 117 2.42 -8.89 -10.55
CA MET A 117 3.58 -9.71 -10.17
C MET A 117 3.18 -11.08 -9.58
N LEU A 118 1.93 -11.22 -9.10
CA LEU A 118 1.39 -12.49 -8.60
C LEU A 118 1.39 -13.58 -9.69
N GLY A 119 1.11 -13.23 -10.94
CA GLY A 119 1.19 -14.16 -12.07
C GLY A 119 2.59 -14.77 -12.23
N SER A 120 3.61 -13.91 -12.27
CA SER A 120 5.02 -14.31 -12.36
C SER A 120 5.47 -15.19 -11.18
N ALA A 121 4.95 -14.92 -9.98
CA ALA A 121 5.25 -15.73 -8.79
C ALA A 121 4.55 -17.09 -8.80
N VAL A 122 3.36 -17.18 -9.40
CA VAL A 122 2.65 -18.44 -9.64
C VAL A 122 3.43 -19.31 -10.62
N ASP A 123 3.88 -18.74 -11.73
CA ASP A 123 4.67 -19.45 -12.75
C ASP A 123 5.96 -20.03 -12.16
N PHE A 124 6.64 -19.28 -11.29
CA PHE A 124 7.80 -19.80 -10.55
C PHE A 124 7.47 -20.97 -9.62
N GLY A 125 6.29 -20.94 -9.00
CA GLY A 125 5.79 -22.02 -8.16
C GLY A 125 5.52 -23.29 -8.95
N GLU A 126 4.92 -23.14 -10.13
CA GLU A 126 4.66 -24.22 -11.08
C GLU A 126 5.97 -24.83 -11.59
N TRP A 127 6.94 -24.01 -12.02
CA TRP A 127 8.25 -24.47 -12.51
C TRP A 127 8.98 -25.36 -11.49
N LYS A 128 8.87 -25.04 -10.20
CA LYS A 128 9.64 -25.69 -9.14
C LYS A 128 8.93 -26.85 -8.47
N SER A 129 7.60 -26.82 -8.43
CA SER A 129 6.79 -27.83 -7.75
C SER A 129 6.03 -28.73 -8.71
N GLY A 130 5.95 -28.39 -10.00
CA GLY A 130 5.17 -29.11 -11.01
C GLY A 130 3.65 -29.04 -10.82
N ILE A 131 3.18 -28.34 -9.78
CA ILE A 131 1.76 -28.24 -9.42
C ILE A 131 1.29 -26.82 -9.74
N ASN A 132 0.29 -26.71 -10.60
CA ASN A 132 -0.37 -25.45 -10.89
C ASN A 132 -1.35 -25.09 -9.76
N ALA A 133 -0.85 -24.32 -8.79
CA ALA A 133 -1.64 -23.80 -7.67
C ALA A 133 -1.99 -22.31 -7.87
N ALA A 134 -2.17 -21.87 -9.12
CA ALA A 134 -2.41 -20.48 -9.47
C ALA A 134 -3.53 -19.84 -8.66
N GLY A 135 -4.69 -20.51 -8.59
CA GLY A 135 -5.86 -20.00 -7.87
C GLY A 135 -5.65 -19.87 -6.36
N LEU A 136 -4.93 -20.82 -5.74
CA LEU A 136 -4.69 -20.79 -4.30
C LEU A 136 -3.68 -19.70 -3.92
N LEU A 137 -2.60 -19.56 -4.70
CA LEU A 137 -1.57 -18.56 -4.50
C LEU A 137 -2.07 -17.13 -4.76
N THR A 138 -2.94 -16.93 -5.76
CA THR A 138 -3.53 -15.60 -6.04
C THR A 138 -4.56 -15.22 -5.00
N THR A 139 -5.43 -16.17 -4.58
CA THR A 139 -6.47 -15.92 -3.58
C THR A 139 -5.87 -15.63 -2.21
N ILE A 140 -4.91 -16.47 -1.75
CA ILE A 140 -4.21 -16.23 -0.48
C ILE A 140 -3.31 -14.99 -0.59
N GLY A 141 -2.68 -14.75 -1.73
CA GLY A 141 -1.79 -13.60 -1.88
C GLY A 141 -2.50 -12.25 -1.92
N SER A 142 -3.75 -12.20 -2.39
CA SER A 142 -4.51 -10.96 -2.52
C SER A 142 -5.58 -10.79 -1.46
N ALA A 143 -6.57 -11.68 -1.40
CA ALA A 143 -7.75 -11.53 -0.55
C ALA A 143 -7.42 -11.69 0.94
N PHE A 144 -6.59 -12.68 1.30
CA PHE A 144 -6.18 -12.86 2.68
C PHE A 144 -5.32 -11.69 3.18
N CYS A 145 -4.36 -11.22 2.38
CA CYS A 145 -3.55 -10.03 2.72
C CYS A 145 -4.40 -8.77 2.88
N MET A 146 -5.41 -8.59 2.03
CA MET A 146 -6.32 -7.45 2.08
C MET A 146 -7.14 -7.45 3.38
N SER A 147 -7.79 -8.58 3.71
CA SER A 147 -8.61 -8.68 4.92
C SER A 147 -7.78 -8.63 6.20
N MET A 148 -6.66 -9.37 6.24
CA MET A 148 -5.76 -9.38 7.39
C MET A 148 -5.08 -8.02 7.59
N GLY A 149 -4.63 -7.38 6.52
CA GLY A 149 -4.01 -6.06 6.57
C GLY A 149 -4.98 -4.99 7.08
N GLN A 150 -6.24 -5.00 6.61
CA GLN A 150 -7.27 -4.10 7.13
C GLN A 150 -7.57 -4.34 8.61
N GLY A 151 -7.66 -5.60 9.05
CA GLY A 151 -7.90 -5.95 10.45
C GLY A 151 -6.75 -5.50 11.36
N ILE A 152 -5.50 -5.75 10.96
CA ILE A 152 -4.31 -5.33 11.71
C ILE A 152 -4.22 -3.80 11.76
N ALA A 153 -4.46 -3.10 10.66
CA ALA A 153 -4.48 -1.64 10.65
C ALA A 153 -5.57 -1.07 11.56
N GLY A 154 -6.77 -1.65 11.54
CA GLY A 154 -7.86 -1.25 12.44
C GLY A 154 -7.47 -1.41 13.91
N TYR A 155 -6.80 -2.50 14.25
CA TYR A 155 -6.28 -2.72 15.61
C TYR A 155 -5.18 -1.72 15.98
N ILE A 156 -4.19 -1.48 15.09
CA ILE A 156 -3.11 -0.51 15.34
C ILE A 156 -3.69 0.88 15.56
N ASN A 157 -4.56 1.34 14.66
CA ASN A 157 -5.24 2.64 14.76
C ASN A 157 -6.06 2.71 16.05
N GLY A 158 -6.87 1.69 16.37
CA GLY A 158 -7.65 1.65 17.62
C GLY A 158 -6.79 1.67 18.88
N ALA A 159 -5.68 0.93 18.90
CA ALA A 159 -4.73 0.90 20.00
C ALA A 159 -4.02 2.25 20.17
N PHE A 160 -3.62 2.90 19.07
CA PHE A 160 -3.04 4.25 19.09
C PHE A 160 -4.03 5.27 19.64
N LEU A 161 -5.26 5.30 19.12
CA LEU A 161 -6.29 6.23 19.60
C LEU A 161 -6.56 6.02 21.10
N SER A 162 -6.68 4.77 21.54
CA SER A 162 -6.88 4.45 22.97
C SER A 162 -5.69 4.87 23.84
N ALA A 163 -4.45 4.61 23.40
CA ALA A 163 -3.24 4.96 24.14
C ALA A 163 -3.04 6.48 24.32
N PHE A 164 -3.49 7.29 23.35
CA PHE A 164 -3.44 8.75 23.42
C PHE A 164 -4.68 9.38 24.09
N GLY A 165 -5.57 8.56 24.66
CA GLY A 165 -6.74 9.03 25.41
C GLY A 165 -7.82 9.67 24.54
N TYR A 166 -7.97 9.22 23.29
CA TYR A 166 -9.03 9.67 22.40
C TYR A 166 -10.40 9.34 22.97
N VAL A 167 -11.25 10.35 23.15
CA VAL A 167 -12.64 10.21 23.59
C VAL A 167 -13.57 10.61 22.46
N ALA A 168 -14.28 9.65 21.85
CA ALA A 168 -15.19 9.95 20.75
C ALA A 168 -16.25 11.00 21.15
N ASN A 169 -16.51 11.98 20.27
CA ASN A 169 -17.50 13.06 20.46
C ASN A 169 -17.23 14.05 21.62
N ALA A 170 -16.03 14.08 22.19
CA ALA A 170 -15.62 15.09 23.17
C ALA A 170 -14.54 16.05 22.61
N THR A 171 -14.36 17.21 23.26
CA THR A 171 -13.26 18.13 22.97
C THR A 171 -11.92 17.46 23.26
N GLN A 172 -11.15 17.17 22.21
CA GLN A 172 -9.88 16.44 22.34
C GLN A 172 -8.81 17.28 23.05
N THR A 173 -8.01 16.64 23.89
CA THR A 173 -6.83 17.28 24.48
C THR A 173 -5.74 17.50 23.42
N ALA A 174 -4.83 18.45 23.65
CA ALA A 174 -3.68 18.68 22.77
C ALA A 174 -2.82 17.40 22.58
N HIS A 175 -2.80 16.51 23.59
CA HIS A 175 -2.14 15.22 23.51
C HIS A 175 -2.83 14.24 22.56
N ALA A 176 -4.16 14.14 22.60
CA ALA A 176 -4.93 13.30 21.67
C ALA A 176 -4.81 13.80 20.21
N LEU A 177 -4.81 15.11 19.98
CA LEU A 177 -4.62 15.69 18.64
C LEU A 177 -3.23 15.39 18.07
N THR A 178 -2.19 15.43 18.90
CA THR A 178 -0.82 15.09 18.48
C THR A 178 -0.71 13.59 18.17
N GLY A 179 -1.35 12.74 18.98
CA GLY A 179 -1.43 11.29 18.75
C GLY A 179 -2.10 10.93 17.42
N ILE A 180 -3.21 11.60 17.07
CA ILE A 180 -3.90 11.39 15.78
C ILE A 180 -3.00 11.80 14.60
N SER A 181 -2.26 12.91 14.71
CA SER A 181 -1.35 13.34 13.65
C SER A 181 -0.16 12.38 13.49
N LEU A 182 0.39 11.87 14.60
CA LEU A 182 1.48 10.90 14.60
C LEU A 182 1.06 9.52 14.07
N ASP A 183 -0.14 9.06 14.40
CA ASP A 183 -0.68 7.83 13.86
C ASP A 183 -0.95 7.97 12.35
N PHE A 184 -1.64 9.03 11.95
CA PHE A 184 -1.99 9.24 10.55
C PHE A 184 -0.76 9.46 9.66
N ASN A 185 0.21 10.29 10.07
CA ASN A 185 1.40 10.56 9.26
C ASN A 185 2.54 9.62 9.59
N GLY A 186 2.94 9.54 10.85
CA GLY A 186 4.11 8.78 11.29
C GLY A 186 3.97 7.29 11.06
N ALA A 187 2.90 6.66 11.56
CA ALA A 187 2.71 5.21 11.40
C ALA A 187 2.56 4.84 9.91
N THR A 188 1.78 5.61 9.16
CA THR A 188 1.59 5.41 7.71
C THR A 188 2.90 5.52 6.92
N ILE A 189 3.75 6.52 7.23
CA ILE A 189 5.07 6.69 6.59
C ILE A 189 5.97 5.50 6.89
N VAL A 190 6.05 5.07 8.15
CA VAL A 190 6.90 3.96 8.56
C VAL A 190 6.46 2.66 7.88
N ILE A 191 5.17 2.37 7.83
CA ILE A 191 4.64 1.14 7.24
C ILE A 191 4.87 1.14 5.72
N TYR A 192 4.67 2.28 5.03
CA TYR A 192 5.00 2.38 3.61
C TYR A 192 6.50 2.28 3.33
N ALA A 193 7.35 2.87 4.17
CA ALA A 193 8.80 2.74 4.05
C ALA A 193 9.26 1.29 4.22
N LEU A 194 8.68 0.55 5.17
CA LEU A 194 8.92 -0.88 5.33
C LEU A 194 8.45 -1.69 4.12
N ALA A 195 7.39 -1.26 3.42
CA ALA A 195 6.90 -1.92 2.20
C ALA A 195 7.82 -1.73 0.98
N ILE A 196 8.73 -0.74 0.99
CA ILE A 196 9.74 -0.56 -0.07
C ILE A 196 10.77 -1.71 -0.06
N ILE A 197 11.12 -2.24 1.11
CA ILE A 197 12.13 -3.29 1.27
C ILE A 197 11.74 -4.57 0.49
N PRO A 198 10.54 -5.17 0.68
CA PRO A 198 10.14 -6.34 -0.11
C PRO A 198 10.00 -6.02 -1.60
N ALA A 199 9.59 -4.80 -1.96
CA ALA A 199 9.50 -4.38 -3.37
C ALA A 199 10.86 -4.42 -4.10
N LEU A 200 11.90 -3.93 -3.43
CA LEU A 200 13.27 -3.98 -3.94
C LEU A 200 13.85 -5.40 -3.94
N MET A 201 13.56 -6.20 -2.91
CA MET A 201 13.98 -7.61 -2.85
C MET A 201 13.38 -8.44 -3.99
N TYR A 202 12.16 -8.12 -4.43
CA TYR A 202 11.54 -8.79 -5.58
C TYR A 202 12.30 -8.53 -6.89
N GLY A 203 13.00 -7.40 -7.04
CA GLY A 203 13.71 -7.05 -8.27
C GLY A 203 14.84 -8.03 -8.61
N LYS A 204 15.34 -8.77 -7.63
CA LYS A 204 16.29 -9.88 -7.83
C LYS A 204 15.64 -11.08 -8.52
N TYR A 205 14.36 -11.33 -8.26
CA TYR A 205 13.58 -12.43 -8.81
C TYR A 205 12.96 -12.08 -10.16
N GLU A 206 12.62 -10.82 -10.39
CA GLU A 206 12.20 -10.32 -11.70
C GLU A 206 13.26 -10.61 -12.78
N LYS A 207 14.55 -10.47 -12.45
CA LYS A 207 15.66 -10.85 -13.36
C LYS A 207 15.75 -12.34 -13.69
N MET A 208 15.09 -13.20 -12.91
CA MET A 208 15.03 -14.64 -13.17
C MET A 208 13.77 -15.04 -13.96
N GLU A 209 12.77 -14.16 -14.05
CA GLU A 209 11.47 -14.40 -14.69
C GLU A 209 11.63 -14.85 -16.15
N ASP A 210 12.48 -14.17 -16.93
CA ASP A 210 12.74 -14.53 -18.34
C ASP A 210 13.29 -15.96 -18.51
N LYS A 211 14.15 -16.39 -17.59
CA LYS A 211 14.71 -17.76 -17.62
C LYS A 211 13.64 -18.78 -17.28
N ILE A 212 12.79 -18.50 -16.31
CA ILE A 212 11.71 -19.39 -15.87
C ILE A 212 10.68 -19.57 -16.98
N ILE A 213 10.27 -18.48 -17.64
CA ILE A 213 9.32 -18.53 -18.77
C ILE A 213 9.91 -19.33 -19.94
N THR A 214 11.17 -19.08 -20.27
CA THR A 214 11.88 -19.81 -21.34
C THR A 214 11.96 -21.30 -21.04
N ASP A 215 12.19 -21.69 -19.79
CA ASP A 215 12.32 -23.09 -19.39
C ASP A 215 10.94 -23.79 -19.34
N LEU A 216 9.91 -23.13 -18.80
CA LEU A 216 8.51 -23.62 -18.83
C LEU A 216 7.97 -23.80 -20.24
N SER A 217 8.33 -22.91 -21.18
CA SER A 217 7.92 -23.04 -22.59
C SER A 217 8.50 -24.27 -23.28
N LYS A 218 9.66 -24.77 -22.83
CA LYS A 218 10.29 -25.98 -23.35
C LYS A 218 9.66 -27.26 -22.79
N THR A 219 9.14 -27.20 -21.57
CA THR A 219 8.50 -28.35 -20.90
C THR A 219 7.02 -28.48 -21.24
N ARG A 220 6.39 -27.46 -21.84
CA ARG A 220 4.99 -27.46 -22.30
C ARG A 220 4.80 -27.95 -23.75
N LEU A 221 5.86 -28.40 -24.43
CA LEU A 221 5.82 -29.10 -25.73
C LEU A 221 5.92 -30.61 -25.53
#